data_AF-A0A0B3AKQ3-F1
#
_entry.id   AF-A0A0B3AKQ3-F1
#
_cell.length_a   1.000
_cell.length_b   1.000
_cell.length_c   1.000
_cell.angle_alpha   90.00
_cell.angle_beta   90.00
_cell.angle_gamma   90.00
#
_symmetry.space_group_name_H-M   'P 1'
#
loop_
_entity.id
_entity.type
_entity.pdbx_description
1 polymer ?
#
loop_
_entity_poly.entity_id
_entity_poly.type
_entity_poly.pdbx_seq_one_letter_code
_entity_poly.pdbx_strand_id
1 'polypeptide(L)'
;MKLKNIILSTLLGASIFLPNNSFSKNLEYSKKIRNMNYEEVIKEIKTPKEATKYLTEFLSYKTDKEQYGEKNIYLSFKHIHKNEIDDCNGGALTAAALLSDDGYEPLVLTMLEKGGEKPNPSMGHIIFIYKKENKWGTLGINPSDCQEPKYSSIEEIVQRYNFITYFIKNIKEEYPDYIDNDINMRQKLLDTGQPIKTSNEKTLEEKFFGFGIK
;
A
#
# COMPACT_ATOMS: atom_id res chain seq x y z
N MET A 1 -7.80 70.21 31.44
CA MET A 1 -7.21 69.03 30.77
C MET A 1 -7.97 67.79 31.26
N LYS A 2 -8.84 67.18 30.44
CA LYS A 2 -9.65 66.00 30.81
C LYS A 2 -9.03 64.75 30.18
N LEU A 3 -8.53 63.82 30.99
CA LEU A 3 -8.11 62.49 30.52
C LEU A 3 -9.35 61.62 30.26
N LYS A 4 -9.40 61.04 29.06
CA LYS A 4 -10.38 60.01 28.67
C LYS A 4 -9.79 58.64 29.03
N ASN A 5 -10.50 57.88 29.86
CA ASN A 5 -10.20 56.47 30.12
C ASN A 5 -10.70 55.62 28.95
N ILE A 6 -9.80 54.87 28.33
CA ILE A 6 -10.10 53.84 27.33
C ILE A 6 -10.13 52.50 28.05
N ILE A 7 -11.31 51.89 28.14
CA ILE A 7 -11.49 50.53 28.64
C ILE A 7 -11.33 49.58 27.44
N LEU A 8 -10.26 48.79 27.46
CA LEU A 8 -9.97 47.76 26.46
C LEU A 8 -10.65 46.46 26.91
N SER A 9 -11.76 46.08 26.28
CA SER A 9 -12.41 44.79 26.52
C SER A 9 -11.80 43.70 25.63
N THR A 10 -10.88 42.92 26.17
CA THR A 10 -10.42 41.67 25.53
C THR A 10 -11.47 40.58 25.73
N LEU A 11 -12.28 40.33 24.68
CA LEU A 11 -13.09 39.11 24.57
C LEU A 11 -12.14 37.93 24.28
N LEU A 12 -11.91 37.10 25.29
CA LEU A 12 -11.36 35.75 25.12
C LEU A 12 -12.46 34.85 24.54
N GLY A 13 -12.43 34.66 23.22
CA GLY A 13 -13.22 33.63 22.55
C GLY A 13 -12.64 32.26 22.85
N ALA A 14 -13.25 31.54 23.80
CA ALA A 14 -12.96 30.13 24.03
C ALA A 14 -13.39 29.33 22.79
N SER A 15 -12.43 28.94 21.95
CA SER A 15 -12.67 27.97 20.88
C SER A 15 -12.93 26.61 21.52
N ILE A 16 -14.18 26.17 21.50
CA ILE A 16 -14.58 24.83 21.94
C ILE A 16 -14.01 23.86 20.90
N PHE A 17 -12.91 23.19 21.27
CA PHE A 17 -12.32 22.13 20.49
C PHE A 17 -13.25 20.91 20.57
N LEU A 18 -14.14 20.75 19.58
CA LEU A 18 -14.94 19.53 19.47
C LEU A 18 -13.99 18.39 19.07
N PRO A 19 -13.88 17.32 19.86
CA PRO A 19 -13.02 16.19 19.52
C PRO A 19 -13.44 15.60 18.17
N ASN A 20 -12.46 15.45 17.27
CA ASN A 20 -12.67 14.95 15.92
C ASN A 20 -13.35 13.56 15.97
N ASN A 21 -14.56 13.50 15.43
CA ASN A 21 -15.42 12.31 15.37
C ASN A 21 -14.91 11.22 14.39
N SER A 22 -13.64 11.29 13.98
CA SER A 22 -12.99 10.34 13.08
C SER A 22 -12.52 9.08 13.81
N PHE A 23 -12.12 9.20 15.08
CA PHE A 23 -11.62 8.06 15.85
C PHE A 23 -12.73 7.03 16.17
N SER A 24 -13.94 7.50 16.47
CA SER A 24 -15.11 6.66 16.76
C SER A 24 -15.57 5.85 15.53
N LYS A 25 -15.56 6.47 14.34
CA LYS A 25 -15.97 5.82 13.09
C LYS A 25 -15.04 4.69 12.64
N ASN A 26 -13.75 4.79 12.92
CA ASN A 26 -12.78 3.74 12.60
C ASN A 26 -13.03 2.49 13.47
N LEU A 27 -13.40 2.67 14.75
CA LEU A 27 -13.65 1.55 15.66
C LEU A 27 -14.86 0.70 15.25
N GLU A 28 -15.95 1.31 14.79
CA GLU A 28 -17.13 0.58 14.32
C GLU A 28 -16.84 -0.22 13.05
N TYR A 29 -16.12 0.37 12.10
CA TYR A 29 -15.72 -0.32 10.88
C TYR A 29 -14.82 -1.52 11.18
N SER A 30 -13.74 -1.34 11.94
CA SER A 30 -12.83 -2.44 12.26
C SER A 30 -13.52 -3.52 13.10
N LYS A 31 -14.49 -3.17 13.97
CA LYS A 31 -15.33 -4.16 14.66
C LYS A 31 -16.20 -4.96 13.70
N LYS A 32 -16.84 -4.31 12.72
CA LYS A 32 -17.63 -4.98 11.69
C LYS A 32 -16.76 -5.98 10.92
N ILE A 33 -15.62 -5.52 10.40
CA ILE A 33 -14.70 -6.36 9.61
C ILE A 33 -14.16 -7.53 10.44
N ARG A 34 -13.79 -7.32 11.71
CA ARG A 34 -13.30 -8.40 12.59
C ARG A 34 -14.31 -9.51 12.85
N ASN A 35 -15.60 -9.19 12.77
CA ASN A 35 -16.68 -10.16 12.96
C ASN A 35 -17.04 -10.92 11.67
N MET A 36 -16.47 -10.53 10.53
CA MET A 36 -16.61 -11.23 9.27
C MET A 36 -15.48 -12.26 9.13
N ASN A 37 -15.73 -13.34 8.42
CA ASN A 37 -14.65 -14.17 7.89
C ASN A 37 -14.11 -13.58 6.57
N TYR A 38 -12.98 -14.08 6.08
CA TYR A 38 -12.33 -13.54 4.88
C TYR A 38 -13.23 -13.61 3.62
N GLU A 39 -14.08 -14.63 3.46
CA GLU A 39 -14.98 -14.76 2.31
C GLU A 39 -16.10 -13.70 2.35
N GLU A 40 -16.61 -13.41 3.55
CA GLU A 40 -17.59 -12.34 3.77
C GLU A 40 -16.98 -10.97 3.45
N VAL A 41 -15.71 -10.74 3.83
CA VAL A 41 -15.02 -9.50 3.51
C VAL A 41 -14.82 -9.33 2.00
N ILE A 42 -14.45 -10.37 1.26
CA ILE A 42 -14.34 -10.33 -0.23
C ILE A 42 -15.69 -9.98 -0.87
N LYS A 43 -16.78 -10.50 -0.31
CA LYS A 43 -18.14 -10.18 -0.80
C LYS A 43 -18.58 -8.76 -0.45
N GLU A 44 -18.10 -8.21 0.65
CA GLU A 44 -18.47 -6.87 1.12
C GLU A 44 -17.69 -5.76 0.41
N ILE A 45 -16.39 -5.95 0.18
CA ILE A 45 -15.49 -4.90 -0.35
C ILE A 45 -15.43 -5.00 -1.86
N LYS A 46 -15.94 -3.98 -2.57
CA LYS A 46 -16.13 -4.02 -4.02
C LYS A 46 -15.30 -3.00 -4.79
N THR A 47 -14.78 -2.00 -4.10
CA THR A 47 -14.11 -0.86 -4.74
C THR A 47 -12.72 -0.61 -4.16
N PRO A 48 -11.79 -0.02 -4.94
CA PRO A 48 -10.46 0.37 -4.45
C PRO A 48 -10.50 1.30 -3.24
N LYS A 49 -11.55 2.13 -3.12
CA LYS A 49 -11.77 3.01 -1.97
C LYS A 49 -12.10 2.22 -0.70
N GLU A 50 -12.95 1.20 -0.79
CA GLU A 50 -13.26 0.32 0.33
C GLU A 50 -12.07 -0.56 0.69
N ALA A 51 -11.33 -1.05 -0.30
CA ALA A 51 -10.09 -1.79 -0.08
C ALA A 51 -9.03 -0.91 0.61
N THR A 52 -8.87 0.36 0.21
CA THR A 52 -8.02 1.34 0.93
C THR A 52 -8.43 1.44 2.39
N LYS A 53 -9.73 1.52 2.67
CA LYS A 53 -10.24 1.60 4.03
C LYS A 53 -9.88 0.35 4.84
N TYR A 54 -10.07 -0.84 4.27
CA TYR A 54 -9.65 -2.09 4.90
C TYR A 54 -8.14 -2.10 5.19
N LEU A 55 -7.31 -1.79 4.19
CA LEU A 55 -5.85 -1.83 4.32
C LEU A 55 -5.33 -0.86 5.38
N THR A 56 -5.92 0.34 5.48
CA THR A 56 -5.42 1.42 6.34
C THR A 56 -6.07 1.51 7.72
N GLU A 57 -7.28 0.96 7.89
CA GLU A 57 -8.01 1.00 9.17
C GLU A 57 -8.13 -0.36 9.87
N PHE A 58 -7.98 -1.47 9.14
CA PHE A 58 -8.07 -2.82 9.70
C PHE A 58 -6.70 -3.50 9.84
N LEU A 59 -5.85 -3.43 8.81
CA LEU A 59 -4.51 -4.01 8.88
C LEU A 59 -3.52 -3.09 9.58
N SER A 60 -2.57 -3.69 10.30
CA SER A 60 -1.39 -3.00 10.84
C SER A 60 -0.12 -3.51 10.18
N TYR A 61 0.83 -2.61 9.92
CA TYR A 61 2.13 -2.97 9.37
C TYR A 61 3.05 -3.58 10.43
N LYS A 62 3.68 -4.71 10.10
CA LYS A 62 4.79 -5.30 10.86
C LYS A 62 5.61 -6.18 9.92
N THR A 63 6.93 -6.12 10.01
CA THR A 63 7.77 -6.95 9.12
C THR A 63 7.59 -8.43 9.43
N ASP A 64 7.78 -9.29 8.42
CA ASP A 64 7.77 -10.74 8.61
C ASP A 64 8.65 -11.20 9.78
N LYS A 65 9.85 -10.61 9.89
CA LYS A 65 10.81 -10.99 10.93
C LYS A 65 10.27 -10.68 12.32
N GLU A 66 9.61 -9.55 12.50
CA GLU A 66 9.04 -9.15 13.78
C GLU A 66 7.78 -9.95 14.12
N GLN A 67 7.00 -10.35 13.12
CA GLN A 67 5.73 -11.04 13.32
C GLN A 67 5.88 -12.56 13.44
N TYR A 68 6.71 -13.15 12.60
CA TYR A 68 6.82 -14.60 12.43
C TYR A 68 8.22 -15.14 12.73
N GLY A 69 9.22 -14.27 12.95
CA GLY A 69 10.61 -14.68 13.23
C GLY A 69 11.43 -15.04 11.99
N GLU A 70 10.83 -15.05 10.79
CA GLU A 70 11.48 -15.34 9.52
C GLU A 70 11.33 -14.16 8.55
N LYS A 71 12.12 -14.10 7.48
CA LYS A 71 11.98 -13.06 6.44
C LYS A 71 11.26 -13.61 5.21
N ASN A 72 10.52 -12.76 4.51
CA ASN A 72 9.91 -13.02 3.20
C ASN A 72 8.85 -14.13 3.24
N ILE A 73 7.96 -14.09 4.21
CA ILE A 73 6.80 -14.98 4.33
C ILE A 73 5.67 -14.40 3.50
N TYR A 74 5.03 -15.23 2.68
CA TYR A 74 3.85 -14.82 1.91
C TYR A 74 2.67 -15.66 2.37
N LEU A 75 1.71 -15.01 3.03
CA LEU A 75 0.50 -15.64 3.54
C LEU A 75 -0.69 -15.40 2.61
N SER A 76 -1.66 -16.31 2.66
CA SER A 76 -2.93 -16.11 1.98
C SER A 76 -3.76 -15.02 2.66
N PHE A 77 -4.72 -14.44 1.93
CA PHE A 77 -5.62 -13.44 2.49
C PHE A 77 -6.36 -13.93 3.75
N LYS A 78 -6.78 -15.21 3.76
CA LYS A 78 -7.35 -15.88 4.94
C LYS A 78 -6.49 -15.70 6.20
N HIS A 79 -5.18 -15.91 6.09
CA HIS A 79 -4.26 -15.76 7.22
C HIS A 79 -4.00 -14.30 7.57
N ILE A 80 -3.83 -13.44 6.56
CA ILE A 80 -3.61 -12.00 6.76
C ILE A 80 -4.80 -11.39 7.50
N HIS A 81 -6.03 -11.68 7.04
CA HIS A 81 -7.26 -11.20 7.67
C HIS A 81 -7.38 -11.67 9.13
N LYS A 82 -7.09 -12.95 9.40
CA LYS A 82 -7.12 -13.51 10.75
C LYS A 82 -6.11 -12.85 11.69
N ASN A 83 -4.93 -12.52 11.20
CA ASN A 83 -3.84 -11.98 12.01
C ASN A 83 -3.89 -10.44 12.14
N GLU A 84 -4.61 -9.77 11.24
CA GLU A 84 -4.76 -8.30 11.18
C GLU A 84 -3.43 -7.53 11.02
N ILE A 85 -2.35 -8.26 10.72
CA ILE A 85 -0.98 -7.75 10.72
C ILE A 85 -0.21 -8.44 9.60
N ASP A 86 0.47 -7.67 8.77
CA ASP A 86 1.41 -8.17 7.76
C ASP A 86 2.35 -7.05 7.28
N ASP A 87 3.13 -7.29 6.23
CA ASP A 87 3.97 -6.27 5.58
C ASP A 87 3.43 -5.84 4.21
N CYS A 88 4.29 -5.22 3.39
CA CYS A 88 3.94 -4.78 2.04
C CYS A 88 3.34 -5.90 1.17
N ASN A 89 3.81 -7.14 1.29
CA ASN A 89 3.28 -8.25 0.51
C ASN A 89 1.86 -8.63 0.93
N GLY A 90 1.56 -8.69 2.23
CA GLY A 90 0.23 -8.95 2.73
C GLY A 90 -0.76 -7.86 2.33
N GLY A 91 -0.32 -6.60 2.30
CA GLY A 91 -1.12 -5.49 1.77
C GLY A 91 -1.48 -5.67 0.28
N ALA A 92 -0.51 -6.02 -0.56
CA ALA A 92 -0.73 -6.23 -1.99
C ALA A 92 -1.62 -7.46 -2.27
N LEU A 93 -1.37 -8.59 -1.59
CA LEU A 93 -2.16 -9.81 -1.72
C LEU A 93 -3.59 -9.64 -1.21
N THR A 94 -3.77 -8.89 -0.11
CA THR A 94 -5.09 -8.50 0.40
C THR A 94 -5.86 -7.72 -0.66
N ALA A 95 -5.27 -6.66 -1.23
CA ALA A 95 -5.94 -5.87 -2.25
C ALA A 95 -6.34 -6.71 -3.47
N ALA A 96 -5.45 -7.60 -3.91
CA ALA A 96 -5.75 -8.54 -4.98
C ALA A 96 -6.91 -9.49 -4.64
N ALA A 97 -6.99 -9.98 -3.39
CA ALA A 97 -8.06 -10.88 -2.98
C ALA A 97 -9.41 -10.16 -2.94
N LEU A 98 -9.42 -8.95 -2.38
CA LEU A 98 -10.63 -8.15 -2.22
C LEU A 98 -11.26 -7.70 -3.54
N LEU A 99 -10.45 -7.40 -4.56
CA LEU A 99 -10.92 -6.73 -5.78
C LEU A 99 -11.03 -7.64 -7.01
N SER A 100 -10.46 -8.85 -6.96
CA SER A 100 -10.36 -9.74 -8.13
C SER A 100 -11.71 -10.19 -8.71
N ASP A 101 -12.71 -10.38 -7.86
CA ASP A 101 -14.07 -10.77 -8.27
C ASP A 101 -14.87 -9.60 -8.88
N ASP A 102 -14.35 -8.37 -8.77
CA ASP A 102 -15.05 -7.13 -9.14
C ASP A 102 -14.41 -6.41 -10.34
N GLY A 103 -13.76 -7.19 -11.21
CA GLY A 103 -13.25 -6.73 -12.51
C GLY A 103 -11.88 -6.04 -12.44
N TYR A 104 -11.21 -6.09 -11.29
CA TYR A 104 -9.82 -5.64 -11.17
C TYR A 104 -8.87 -6.84 -11.31
N GLU A 105 -8.02 -6.83 -12.33
CA GLU A 105 -7.00 -7.86 -12.47
C GLU A 105 -6.08 -7.88 -11.23
N PRO A 106 -5.74 -9.07 -10.68
CA PRO A 106 -4.93 -9.20 -9.46
C PRO A 106 -3.44 -8.94 -9.73
N LEU A 107 -3.13 -7.75 -10.24
CA LEU A 107 -1.79 -7.32 -10.62
C LEU A 107 -1.05 -6.73 -9.42
N VAL A 108 0.15 -7.25 -9.16
CA VAL A 108 1.08 -6.65 -8.20
C VAL A 108 2.28 -6.09 -8.92
N LEU A 109 2.72 -4.92 -8.47
CA LEU A 109 3.97 -4.30 -8.84
C LEU A 109 4.97 -4.54 -7.72
N THR A 110 6.01 -5.30 -7.99
CA THR A 110 7.14 -5.42 -7.08
C THR A 110 8.29 -4.57 -7.58
N MET A 111 8.89 -3.83 -6.66
CA MET A 111 9.97 -2.89 -6.90
C MET A 111 11.15 -3.30 -6.02
N LEU A 112 12.36 -3.27 -6.56
CA LEU A 112 13.57 -3.68 -5.85
C LEU A 112 14.60 -2.55 -5.91
N GLU A 113 15.22 -2.22 -4.78
CA GLU A 113 16.28 -1.21 -4.73
C GLU A 113 17.45 -1.63 -5.63
N LYS A 114 18.13 -0.62 -6.19
CA LYS A 114 19.41 -0.84 -6.87
C LYS A 114 20.51 -0.93 -5.81
N GLY A 115 21.09 -2.10 -5.63
CA GLY A 115 22.16 -2.30 -4.66
C GLY A 115 23.01 -3.52 -4.98
N GLY A 116 23.85 -3.41 -6.01
CA GLY A 116 24.82 -4.43 -6.44
C GLY A 116 24.39 -5.20 -7.70
N GLU A 117 25.30 -6.00 -8.27
CA GLU A 117 25.11 -6.82 -9.49
C GLU A 117 23.90 -7.78 -9.45
N LYS A 118 23.22 -7.88 -8.30
CA LYS A 118 22.02 -8.68 -8.07
C LYS A 118 20.99 -7.88 -7.26
N PRO A 119 19.70 -7.97 -7.57
CA PRO A 119 18.65 -7.35 -6.77
C PRO A 119 18.72 -7.80 -5.31
N ASN A 120 18.60 -6.88 -4.35
CA ASN A 120 18.48 -7.23 -2.94
C ASN A 120 17.01 -7.37 -2.53
N PRO A 121 16.48 -8.59 -2.36
CA PRO A 121 15.09 -8.79 -1.97
C PRO A 121 14.76 -8.26 -0.56
N SER A 122 15.76 -7.95 0.28
CA SER A 122 15.50 -7.37 1.61
C SER A 122 15.25 -5.86 1.59
N MET A 123 15.30 -5.22 0.42
CA MET A 123 15.03 -3.78 0.22
C MET A 123 14.10 -3.61 -0.98
N GLY A 124 12.99 -4.35 -0.96
CA GLY A 124 11.94 -4.28 -1.96
C GLY A 124 10.67 -3.65 -1.40
N HIS A 125 9.78 -3.28 -2.30
CA HIS A 125 8.40 -2.92 -1.98
C HIS A 125 7.46 -3.60 -2.95
N ILE A 126 6.28 -3.99 -2.50
CA ILE A 126 5.26 -4.61 -3.34
C ILE A 126 3.92 -3.95 -3.04
N ILE A 127 3.20 -3.62 -4.10
CA ILE A 127 1.89 -2.98 -4.04
C ILE A 127 0.98 -3.59 -5.10
N PHE A 128 -0.32 -3.53 -4.87
CA PHE A 128 -1.32 -3.80 -5.87
C PHE A 128 -1.47 -2.60 -6.81
N ILE A 129 -1.63 -2.84 -8.10
CA ILE A 129 -1.86 -1.81 -9.11
C ILE A 129 -3.16 -2.09 -9.85
N TYR A 130 -3.88 -1.02 -10.20
CA TYR A 130 -5.12 -1.13 -10.97
C TYR A 130 -5.25 0.04 -11.94
N LYS A 131 -6.07 -0.15 -12.98
CA LYS A 131 -6.29 0.87 -14.01
C LYS A 131 -7.75 1.30 -14.06
N LYS A 132 -7.99 2.60 -14.10
CA LYS A 132 -9.31 3.21 -14.30
C LYS A 132 -9.16 4.44 -15.17
N GLU A 133 -10.03 4.61 -16.17
CA GLU A 133 -10.03 5.78 -17.07
C GLU A 133 -8.63 6.08 -17.66
N ASN A 134 -7.92 5.02 -18.08
CA ASN A 134 -6.55 5.08 -18.61
C ASN A 134 -5.45 5.56 -17.64
N LYS A 135 -5.75 5.72 -16.35
CA LYS A 135 -4.76 6.03 -15.31
C LYS A 135 -4.56 4.85 -14.38
N TRP A 136 -3.36 4.75 -13.82
CA TRP A 136 -3.00 3.75 -12.83
C TRP A 136 -3.18 4.31 -11.42
N GLY A 137 -3.76 3.50 -10.55
CA GLY A 137 -3.81 3.68 -9.10
C GLY A 137 -3.03 2.58 -8.41
N THR A 138 -2.80 2.77 -7.10
CA THR A 138 -2.04 1.83 -6.27
C THR A 138 -2.77 1.56 -4.97
N LEU A 139 -2.62 0.36 -4.42
CA LEU A 139 -3.04 -0.01 -3.07
C LEU A 139 -1.91 -0.78 -2.38
N GLY A 140 -1.71 -0.50 -1.10
CA GLY A 140 -0.76 -1.22 -0.26
C GLY A 140 -1.12 -1.04 1.21
N ILE A 141 -0.33 -1.66 2.09
CA ILE A 141 -0.62 -1.67 3.52
C ILE A 141 -0.53 -0.29 4.16
N ASN A 142 0.34 0.60 3.65
CA ASN A 142 0.46 1.95 4.19
C ASN A 142 -0.48 2.94 3.48
N PRO A 143 -0.98 3.98 4.17
CA PRO A 143 -1.78 5.03 3.54
C PRO A 143 -1.08 5.72 2.34
N SER A 144 0.26 5.86 2.38
CA SER A 144 1.04 6.41 1.27
C SER A 144 1.03 5.55 0.01
N ASP A 145 0.71 4.27 0.15
CA ASP A 145 0.60 3.30 -0.94
C ASP A 145 -0.77 3.32 -1.62
N CYS A 146 -1.78 3.88 -0.95
CA CYS A 146 -3.13 3.95 -1.47
C CYS A 146 -3.30 5.25 -2.26
N GLN A 147 -3.20 5.17 -3.59
CA GLN A 147 -3.33 6.32 -4.48
C GLN A 147 -4.45 6.05 -5.49
N GLU A 148 -5.39 6.99 -5.58
CA GLU A 148 -6.38 7.01 -6.66
C GLU A 148 -5.71 7.03 -8.04
N PRO A 149 -6.41 6.58 -9.10
CA PRO A 149 -5.87 6.53 -10.46
C PRO A 149 -5.41 7.90 -10.96
N LYS A 150 -4.09 8.11 -11.01
CA LYS A 150 -3.49 9.38 -11.45
C LYS A 150 -2.23 9.22 -12.27
N TYR A 151 -1.55 8.08 -12.18
CA TYR A 151 -0.31 7.83 -12.90
C TYR A 151 -0.61 7.48 -14.36
N SER A 152 0.15 8.06 -15.27
CA SER A 152 0.02 7.79 -16.70
C SER A 152 0.68 6.46 -17.10
N SER A 153 1.66 6.01 -16.31
CA SER A 153 2.40 4.77 -16.57
C SER A 153 2.90 4.12 -15.28
N ILE A 154 3.37 2.89 -15.37
CA ILE A 154 3.96 2.16 -14.24
C ILE A 154 5.29 2.79 -13.82
N GLU A 155 6.06 3.32 -14.78
CA GLU A 155 7.32 4.00 -14.53
C GLU A 155 7.15 5.23 -13.64
N GLU A 156 6.03 5.98 -13.76
CA GLU A 156 5.73 7.08 -12.83
C GLU A 156 5.50 6.58 -11.39
N ILE A 157 4.86 5.42 -11.23
CA ILE A 157 4.70 4.78 -9.91
C ILE A 157 6.07 4.40 -9.35
N VAL A 158 6.88 3.68 -10.13
CA VAL A 158 8.21 3.22 -9.74
C VAL A 158 9.12 4.40 -9.36
N GLN A 159 9.08 5.49 -10.14
CA GLN A 159 9.82 6.72 -9.85
C GLN A 159 9.36 7.39 -8.55
N ARG A 160 8.05 7.42 -8.27
CA ARG A 160 7.53 7.96 -7.00
C ARG A 160 8.13 7.27 -5.78
N TYR A 161 8.33 5.96 -5.87
CA TYR A 161 8.93 5.17 -4.79
C TYR A 161 10.47 5.15 -4.83
N ASN A 162 11.09 5.87 -5.76
CA ASN A 162 12.54 5.92 -5.93
C ASN A 162 13.19 4.55 -6.20
N PHE A 163 12.48 3.67 -6.91
CA PHE A 163 13.02 2.41 -7.41
C PHE A 163 13.36 2.52 -8.90
N ILE A 164 14.09 1.54 -9.42
CA ILE A 164 14.45 1.50 -10.84
C ILE A 164 14.26 0.13 -11.49
N THR A 165 14.17 -0.92 -10.68
CA THR A 165 13.93 -2.30 -11.11
C THR A 165 12.55 -2.69 -10.61
N TYR A 166 11.72 -3.20 -11.52
CA TYR A 166 10.39 -3.64 -11.16
C TYR A 166 9.92 -4.79 -12.05
N PHE A 167 8.91 -5.50 -11.55
CA PHE A 167 8.17 -6.51 -12.27
C PHE A 167 6.69 -6.41 -11.93
N ILE A 168 5.86 -6.74 -12.92
CA ILE A 168 4.42 -6.84 -12.75
C ILE A 168 4.08 -8.32 -12.84
N LYS A 169 3.32 -8.82 -11.88
CA LYS A 169 2.84 -10.20 -11.85
C LYS A 169 1.35 -10.22 -11.69
N ASN A 170 0.69 -11.12 -12.42
CA ASN A 170 -0.68 -11.51 -12.14
C ASN A 170 -0.65 -12.59 -11.04
N ILE A 171 -1.05 -12.24 -9.82
CA ILE A 171 -0.95 -13.13 -8.68
C ILE A 171 -1.85 -14.36 -8.82
N LYS A 172 -2.97 -14.27 -9.52
CA LYS A 172 -3.84 -15.42 -9.74
C LYS A 172 -3.18 -16.47 -10.66
N GLU A 173 -2.37 -16.03 -11.62
CA GLU A 173 -1.62 -16.92 -12.50
C GLU A 173 -0.43 -17.56 -11.79
N GLU A 174 0.29 -16.78 -10.98
CA GLU A 174 1.47 -17.25 -10.26
C GLU A 174 1.10 -18.11 -9.02
N TYR A 175 0.06 -17.71 -8.28
CA TYR A 175 -0.44 -18.33 -7.04
C TYR A 175 -1.97 -18.38 -7.06
N PRO A 176 -2.60 -19.34 -7.76
CA PRO A 176 -4.06 -19.43 -7.80
C PRO A 176 -4.71 -19.63 -6.43
N ASP A 177 -3.93 -20.02 -5.42
CA ASP A 177 -4.31 -20.31 -4.03
C ASP A 177 -4.02 -19.14 -3.06
N TYR A 178 -3.72 -17.93 -3.56
CA TYR A 178 -3.38 -16.75 -2.74
C TYR A 178 -4.49 -16.26 -1.78
N ILE A 179 -5.71 -16.75 -1.92
CA ILE A 179 -6.85 -16.33 -1.10
C ILE A 179 -6.96 -17.17 0.19
N ASP A 180 -6.84 -18.50 0.09
CA ASP A 180 -7.29 -19.43 1.14
C ASP A 180 -6.29 -20.51 1.53
N ASN A 181 -5.10 -20.54 0.91
CA ASN A 181 -4.08 -21.54 1.22
C ASN A 181 -3.61 -21.48 2.68
N ASP A 182 -3.26 -22.65 3.24
CA ASP A 182 -2.74 -22.84 4.60
C ASP A 182 -1.19 -22.90 4.67
N ILE A 183 -0.46 -22.81 3.54
CA ILE A 183 1.01 -22.83 3.50
C ILE A 183 1.63 -21.47 3.14
N ASN A 184 2.86 -21.24 3.62
CA ASN A 184 3.69 -20.10 3.21
C ASN A 184 4.06 -20.20 1.71
N MET A 185 3.69 -19.19 0.92
CA MET A 185 3.87 -19.18 -0.54
C MET A 185 5.29 -18.79 -1.00
N ARG A 186 6.21 -18.47 -0.07
CA ARG A 186 7.56 -17.97 -0.35
C ARG A 186 8.31 -18.70 -1.46
N GLN A 187 8.33 -20.05 -1.42
CA GLN A 187 9.15 -20.84 -2.35
C GLN A 187 8.74 -20.59 -3.82
N LYS A 188 7.49 -20.20 -4.06
CA LYS A 188 6.99 -20.02 -5.41
C LYS A 188 7.22 -18.59 -5.96
N LEU A 189 7.52 -17.58 -5.13
CA LEU A 189 7.60 -16.14 -5.49
C LEU A 189 8.94 -15.65 -5.99
N LEU A 190 10.02 -16.13 -5.39
CA LEU A 190 11.37 -15.67 -5.70
C LEU A 190 12.02 -16.45 -6.85
N ASP A 191 11.47 -17.60 -7.23
CA ASP A 191 12.08 -18.52 -8.19
C ASP A 191 11.71 -18.23 -9.67
N THR A 192 10.73 -17.35 -9.97
CA THR A 192 10.10 -17.31 -11.31
C THR A 192 10.24 -16.01 -12.13
N GLY A 193 10.92 -14.97 -11.65
CA GLY A 193 10.95 -13.68 -12.36
C GLY A 193 12.28 -13.36 -13.03
N GLN A 194 12.33 -13.31 -14.37
CA GLN A 194 13.36 -12.51 -15.07
C GLN A 194 12.92 -11.03 -15.05
N PRO A 195 13.80 -10.07 -14.71
CA PRO A 195 13.44 -8.66 -14.67
C PRO A 195 12.97 -8.18 -16.05
N ILE A 196 11.77 -7.59 -16.12
CA ILE A 196 11.15 -7.20 -17.40
C ILE A 196 11.89 -6.02 -18.04
N LYS A 197 12.37 -5.05 -17.25
CA LYS A 197 13.27 -3.95 -17.67
C LYS A 197 14.05 -3.40 -16.48
N THR A 198 15.30 -3.00 -16.69
CA THR A 198 15.94 -1.93 -15.93
C THR A 198 15.51 -0.61 -16.57
N SER A 199 15.04 0.37 -15.80
CA SER A 199 14.90 1.71 -16.36
C SER A 199 16.28 2.14 -16.86
N ASN A 200 16.37 2.56 -18.13
CA ASN A 200 17.64 2.91 -18.78
C ASN A 200 18.54 3.72 -17.84
N GLU A 201 19.71 3.17 -17.49
CA GLU A 201 20.64 3.79 -16.53
C GLU A 201 21.05 5.22 -16.94
N LYS A 202 20.98 5.55 -18.24
CA LYS A 202 21.41 6.84 -18.78
C LYS A 202 20.50 8.04 -18.46
N THR A 203 19.22 7.87 -18.13
CA THR A 203 18.31 9.03 -17.95
C THR A 203 18.17 9.50 -16.51
N LEU A 204 18.65 8.74 -15.52
CA LEU A 204 18.59 9.14 -14.11
C LEU A 204 19.84 9.92 -13.67
N GLU A 205 21.03 9.62 -14.20
CA GLU A 205 22.23 10.43 -13.93
C GLU A 205 22.11 11.84 -14.51
N GLU A 206 21.55 11.99 -15.72
CA GLU A 206 21.34 13.30 -16.35
C GLU A 206 20.26 14.15 -15.65
N LYS A 207 19.28 13.53 -14.95
CA LYS A 207 18.22 14.26 -14.25
C LYS A 207 18.57 14.65 -12.80
N PHE A 208 19.47 13.92 -12.13
CA PHE A 208 19.80 14.19 -10.72
C PHE A 208 21.19 14.81 -10.50
N PHE A 209 22.11 14.71 -11.47
CA PHE A 209 23.43 15.35 -11.41
C PHE A 209 23.59 16.55 -12.37
N GLY A 210 22.50 17.03 -12.97
CA GLY A 210 22.47 18.20 -13.86
C GLY A 210 22.65 19.57 -13.17
N PHE A 211 23.32 19.64 -12.03
CA PHE A 211 23.79 20.90 -11.43
C PHE A 211 25.24 20.74 -10.99
N GLY A 212 26.17 21.24 -11.81
CA GLY A 212 27.52 21.54 -11.34
C GLY A 212 28.60 21.55 -12.42
N ILE A 213 29.03 22.77 -12.74
CA ILE A 213 30.35 23.17 -13.27
C ILE A 213 30.41 23.42 -14.79
N LYS A 214 30.09 24.67 -15.15
CA LYS A 214 30.98 25.49 -15.96
C LYS A 214 31.35 26.72 -15.16
#